data_AF-A0A1Q6XHD8-F1
#
_entry.id   AF-A0A1Q6XHD8-F1
#
_cell.length_a   1.000
_cell.length_b   1.000
_cell.length_c   1.000
_cell.angle_alpha   90.00
_cell.angle_beta   90.00
_cell.angle_gamma   90.00
#
_symmetry.space_group_name_H-M   'P 1'
#
loop_
_entity.id
_entity.type
_entity.pdbx_description
1 polymer ?
#
loop_
_entity_poly.entity_id
_entity_poly.type
_entity_poly.pdbx_seq_one_letter_code
_entity_poly.pdbx_strand_id
1 'polypeptide(L)'
;PEDSLGFVPDWFRRTVTEAIERRAAAISLTGDPDPGVFADVDQERLGRDQMPYIPETFDLIASGNVNWTVVPGPNPGWAERLFGVPDEERLWQALAPILRLDADDPVQAWREHVARLEGRALALNEREFSAVRFIGPGTDLTVGLIPGHRWLGGVFPTTWGPVAVVNLPTEEVFTTPDRHRVEGTVRMTKPVLMTGGALVEGLRLRFEGGRAVEVDADTNSDAVRAQLAVDDGASRLGEVALVDGSSPVGQSGIVFGDILLDENATSHVAWGHAYEVTVPGLPGEKAEQERLGFNLSDVHQDAMIGGPEVNVDGIEPGGAAVPVIRDDAWVLS
;
A
#
# COMPACT_ATOMS: atom_id res chain seq x y z
N PRO A 1 -3.81 -0.20 -34.04
CA PRO A 1 -4.53 -1.43 -34.45
C PRO A 1 -4.98 -2.16 -33.19
N GLU A 2 -6.07 -2.92 -33.19
CA GLU A 2 -6.48 -3.62 -31.95
C GLU A 2 -5.42 -4.63 -31.48
N ASP A 3 -4.78 -5.33 -32.43
CA ASP A 3 -3.75 -6.33 -32.16
C ASP A 3 -2.42 -5.77 -31.64
N SER A 4 -2.25 -4.44 -31.61
CA SER A 4 -1.02 -3.81 -31.11
C SER A 4 -1.09 -3.39 -29.63
N LEU A 5 -2.26 -3.44 -28.99
CA LEU A 5 -2.44 -2.88 -27.65
C LEU A 5 -1.71 -3.71 -26.57
N GLY A 6 -1.71 -5.04 -26.69
CA GLY A 6 -0.97 -5.92 -25.77
C GLY A 6 0.47 -6.22 -26.20
N PHE A 7 0.97 -5.58 -27.26
CA PHE A 7 2.31 -5.85 -27.77
C PHE A 7 3.35 -5.10 -26.93
N VAL A 8 4.17 -5.87 -26.20
CA VAL A 8 5.35 -5.34 -25.51
C VAL A 8 6.58 -5.54 -26.40
N PRO A 9 7.27 -4.48 -26.84
CA PRO A 9 8.47 -4.61 -27.67
C PRO A 9 9.61 -5.33 -26.94
N ASP A 10 10.34 -6.20 -27.65
CA ASP A 10 11.48 -6.96 -27.10
C ASP A 10 12.57 -6.07 -26.49
N TRP A 11 12.75 -4.85 -27.01
CA TRP A 11 13.75 -3.92 -26.48
C TRP A 11 13.39 -3.48 -25.06
N PHE A 12 12.11 -3.30 -24.74
CA PHE A 12 11.66 -2.84 -23.42
C PHE A 12 11.86 -3.95 -22.39
N ARG A 13 11.43 -5.19 -22.71
CA ARG A 13 11.71 -6.38 -21.88
C ARG A 13 13.20 -6.49 -21.57
N ARG A 14 14.04 -6.39 -22.61
CA ARG A 14 15.50 -6.46 -22.46
C ARG A 14 16.06 -5.33 -21.60
N THR A 15 15.54 -4.11 -21.71
CA THR A 15 15.95 -2.99 -20.84
C THR A 15 15.70 -3.33 -19.37
N VAL A 16 14.51 -3.87 -19.04
CA VAL A 16 14.18 -4.26 -17.67
C VAL A 16 15.07 -5.43 -17.21
N THR A 17 15.21 -6.48 -18.01
CA THR A 17 16.06 -7.64 -17.68
C THR A 17 17.53 -7.25 -17.51
N GLU A 18 18.10 -6.44 -18.41
CA GLU A 18 19.48 -5.97 -18.29
C GLU A 18 19.66 -5.07 -17.06
N ALA A 19 18.65 -4.30 -16.64
CA ALA A 19 18.71 -3.52 -15.41
C ALA A 19 18.86 -4.42 -14.18
N ILE A 20 18.15 -5.56 -14.15
CA ILE A 20 18.29 -6.58 -13.10
C ILE A 20 19.68 -7.23 -13.14
N GLU A 21 20.09 -7.72 -14.30
CA GLU A 21 21.38 -8.43 -14.48
C GLU A 21 22.58 -7.55 -14.11
N ARG A 22 22.51 -6.27 -14.49
CA ARG A 22 23.57 -5.29 -14.24
C ARG A 22 23.46 -4.64 -12.87
N ARG A 23 22.45 -5.00 -12.07
CA ARG A 23 22.24 -4.43 -10.74
C ARG A 23 22.14 -2.90 -10.81
N ALA A 24 21.28 -2.40 -11.70
CA ALA A 24 21.04 -0.98 -11.84
C ALA A 24 20.34 -0.40 -10.61
N ALA A 25 20.27 0.94 -10.55
CA ALA A 25 19.32 1.64 -9.70
C ALA A 25 18.11 2.03 -10.55
N ALA A 26 16.90 1.94 -9.99
CA ALA A 26 15.66 2.38 -10.63
C ALA A 26 14.99 3.47 -9.79
N ILE A 27 14.59 4.57 -10.42
CA ILE A 27 13.86 5.65 -9.75
C ILE A 27 12.60 5.89 -10.57
N SER A 28 11.45 5.68 -9.96
CA SER A 28 10.14 5.94 -10.56
C SER A 28 9.54 7.21 -9.97
N LEU A 29 8.98 8.05 -10.83
CA LEU A 29 8.27 9.25 -10.41
C LEU A 29 6.76 9.00 -10.46
N THR A 30 6.04 9.34 -9.40
CA THR A 30 4.57 9.42 -9.39
C THR A 30 4.10 10.86 -9.65
N GLY A 31 2.79 11.11 -9.58
CA GLY A 31 2.20 12.39 -9.96
C GLY A 31 1.81 12.44 -11.44
N ASP A 32 0.71 11.77 -11.79
CA ASP A 32 0.14 11.83 -13.15
C ASP A 32 -0.20 13.28 -13.53
N PRO A 33 0.43 13.85 -14.58
CA PRO A 33 0.13 15.20 -15.05
C PRO A 33 -1.22 15.29 -15.76
N ASP A 34 -1.74 14.19 -16.31
CA ASP A 34 -2.92 14.20 -17.17
C ASP A 34 -3.83 12.98 -16.89
N PRO A 35 -4.43 12.86 -15.69
CA PRO A 35 -5.28 11.71 -15.34
C PRO A 35 -6.51 11.56 -16.26
N GLY A 36 -6.91 12.64 -16.92
CA GLY A 36 -8.00 12.65 -17.90
C GLY A 36 -7.59 12.20 -19.31
N VAL A 37 -6.30 11.92 -19.58
CA VAL A 37 -5.81 11.64 -20.94
C VAL A 37 -6.48 10.42 -21.58
N PHE A 38 -6.99 9.49 -20.76
CA PHE A 38 -7.69 8.28 -21.21
C PHE A 38 -9.20 8.29 -20.88
N ALA A 39 -9.77 9.45 -20.50
CA ALA A 39 -11.17 9.52 -20.04
C ALA A 39 -12.19 9.17 -21.14
N ASP A 40 -11.85 9.39 -22.41
CA ASP A 40 -12.68 9.07 -23.59
C ASP A 40 -12.26 7.77 -24.29
N VAL A 41 -11.29 7.03 -23.72
CA VAL A 41 -10.80 5.77 -24.27
C VAL A 41 -11.62 4.61 -23.73
N ASP A 42 -11.88 3.65 -24.62
CA ASP A 42 -12.53 2.39 -24.27
C ASP A 42 -11.70 1.63 -23.21
N GLN A 43 -12.33 1.31 -22.09
CA GLN A 43 -11.65 0.73 -20.93
C GLN A 43 -11.14 -0.70 -21.19
N GLU A 44 -11.83 -1.47 -22.02
CA GLU A 44 -11.35 -2.80 -22.43
C GLU A 44 -10.07 -2.69 -23.25
N ARG A 45 -9.98 -1.67 -24.12
CA ARG A 45 -8.75 -1.37 -24.87
C ARG A 45 -7.63 -0.86 -23.96
N LEU A 46 -7.94 0.01 -23.00
CA LEU A 46 -6.96 0.53 -22.07
C LEU A 46 -6.31 -0.60 -21.25
N GLY A 47 -7.13 -1.52 -20.72
CA GLY A 47 -6.64 -2.68 -19.97
C GLY A 47 -5.80 -3.68 -20.77
N ARG A 48 -5.78 -3.59 -22.11
CA ARG A 48 -4.91 -4.41 -22.94
C ARG A 48 -3.47 -3.89 -22.99
N ASP A 49 -3.24 -2.60 -22.74
CA ASP A 49 -1.87 -2.08 -22.60
C ASP A 49 -1.31 -2.50 -21.24
N GLN A 50 -0.17 -3.17 -21.28
CA GLN A 50 0.50 -3.73 -20.11
C GLN A 50 1.76 -2.94 -19.76
N MET A 51 2.17 -1.96 -20.58
CA MET A 51 3.37 -1.17 -20.27
C MET A 51 3.03 0.00 -19.33
N PRO A 52 3.95 0.35 -18.40
CA PRO A 52 5.26 -0.27 -18.15
C PRO A 52 5.21 -1.53 -17.25
N TYR A 53 4.03 -1.95 -16.80
CA TYR A 53 3.79 -3.02 -15.82
C TYR A 53 3.77 -4.43 -16.43
N ILE A 54 4.92 -4.87 -16.93
CA ILE A 54 5.12 -6.22 -17.48
C ILE A 54 5.68 -7.17 -16.40
N PRO A 55 5.60 -8.51 -16.59
CA PRO A 55 6.16 -9.48 -15.62
C PRO A 55 7.59 -9.19 -15.19
N GLU A 56 8.46 -8.79 -16.12
CA GLU A 56 9.85 -8.45 -15.85
C GLU A 56 10.00 -7.22 -14.94
N THR A 57 9.05 -6.28 -14.98
CA THR A 57 9.03 -5.11 -14.08
C THR A 57 8.73 -5.55 -12.64
N PHE A 58 7.84 -6.53 -12.47
CA PHE A 58 7.60 -7.14 -11.16
C PHE A 58 8.82 -7.93 -10.67
N ASP A 59 9.49 -8.67 -11.55
CA ASP A 59 10.76 -9.35 -11.23
C ASP A 59 11.83 -8.33 -10.78
N LEU A 60 11.90 -7.16 -11.41
CA LEU A 60 12.82 -6.09 -11.02
C LEU A 60 12.58 -5.65 -9.57
N ILE A 61 11.32 -5.40 -9.22
CA ILE A 61 10.90 -4.95 -7.89
C ILE A 61 11.14 -6.05 -6.84
N ALA A 62 10.76 -7.29 -7.14
CA ALA A 62 10.79 -8.40 -6.19
C ALA A 62 12.18 -9.05 -6.02
N SER A 63 13.07 -8.95 -7.02
CA SER A 63 14.33 -9.71 -7.05
C SER A 63 15.33 -9.36 -5.94
N GLY A 64 15.21 -8.16 -5.34
CA GLY A 64 16.25 -7.57 -4.49
C GLY A 64 17.58 -7.29 -5.21
N ASN A 65 17.65 -7.54 -6.54
CA ASN A 65 18.84 -7.30 -7.36
C ASN A 65 18.87 -5.87 -7.94
N VAL A 66 17.82 -5.07 -7.73
CA VAL A 66 17.77 -3.67 -8.12
C VAL A 66 17.47 -2.83 -6.89
N ASN A 67 18.24 -1.77 -6.68
CA ASN A 67 17.90 -0.75 -5.70
C ASN A 67 16.90 0.17 -6.37
N TRP A 68 15.62 -0.03 -6.07
CA TRP A 68 14.53 0.76 -6.64
C TRP A 68 13.96 1.71 -5.59
N THR A 69 13.41 2.83 -6.07
CA THR A 69 12.64 3.75 -5.25
C THR A 69 11.56 4.44 -6.05
N VAL A 70 10.47 4.81 -5.38
CA VAL A 70 9.35 5.58 -5.93
C VAL A 70 9.25 6.88 -5.15
N VAL A 71 9.22 8.00 -5.88
CA VAL A 71 9.15 9.36 -5.31
C VAL A 71 8.08 10.18 -6.05
N PRO A 72 7.38 11.11 -5.39
CA PRO A 72 6.44 12.00 -6.06
C PRO A 72 7.18 12.98 -6.99
N GLY A 73 6.67 13.11 -8.22
CA GLY A 73 7.09 14.07 -9.24
C GLY A 73 6.06 15.19 -9.39
N PRO A 74 6.09 16.23 -8.52
CA PRO A 74 5.15 17.34 -8.62
C PRO A 74 5.22 18.02 -9.98
N ASN A 75 4.06 18.38 -10.51
CA ASN A 75 3.93 18.98 -11.83
C ASN A 75 2.64 19.83 -11.90
N PRO A 76 2.48 20.67 -12.95
CA PRO A 76 1.35 21.58 -13.07
C PRO A 76 -0.02 20.90 -13.10
N GLY A 77 -0.15 19.76 -13.79
CA GLY A 77 -1.43 19.07 -13.94
C GLY A 77 -1.89 18.41 -12.64
N TRP A 78 -0.95 17.82 -11.88
CA TRP A 78 -1.24 17.34 -10.54
C TRP A 78 -1.62 18.47 -9.59
N ALA A 79 -0.91 19.60 -9.63
CA ALA A 79 -1.27 20.77 -8.83
C ALA A 79 -2.66 21.31 -9.19
N GLU A 80 -3.02 21.37 -10.48
CA GLU A 80 -4.34 21.79 -10.93
C GLU A 80 -5.45 20.87 -10.42
N ARG A 81 -5.22 19.55 -10.43
CA ARG A 81 -6.16 18.59 -9.84
C ARG A 81 -6.40 18.84 -8.35
N LEU A 82 -5.33 19.09 -7.60
CA LEU A 82 -5.42 19.24 -6.13
C LEU A 82 -5.94 20.61 -5.70
N PHE A 83 -5.54 21.67 -6.39
CA PHE A 83 -5.75 23.05 -5.94
C PHE A 83 -6.64 23.88 -6.87
N GLY A 84 -7.06 23.32 -8.01
CA GLY A 84 -7.83 24.01 -9.06
C GLY A 84 -7.00 24.98 -9.89
N VAL A 85 -5.68 25.03 -9.67
CA VAL A 85 -4.71 25.88 -10.39
C VAL A 85 -3.38 25.13 -10.55
N PRO A 86 -2.65 25.30 -11.65
CA PRO A 86 -1.37 24.64 -11.92
C PRO A 86 -0.21 25.22 -11.10
N ASP A 87 -0.38 25.28 -9.78
CA ASP A 87 0.56 25.86 -8.82
C ASP A 87 1.51 24.80 -8.26
N GLU A 88 2.54 24.46 -9.04
CA GLU A 88 3.56 23.48 -8.66
C GLU A 88 4.33 23.89 -7.40
N GLU A 89 4.52 25.18 -7.16
CA GLU A 89 5.19 25.70 -5.97
C GLU A 89 4.38 25.39 -4.71
N ARG A 90 3.06 25.58 -4.74
CA ARG A 90 2.16 25.18 -3.65
C ARG A 90 2.20 23.66 -3.41
N LEU A 91 2.34 22.86 -4.47
CA LEU A 91 2.49 21.41 -4.32
C LEU A 91 3.83 21.05 -3.66
N TRP A 92 4.93 21.68 -4.07
CA TRP A 92 6.23 21.52 -3.40
C TRP A 92 6.18 21.94 -1.92
N GLN A 93 5.46 23.00 -1.57
CA GLN A 93 5.28 23.42 -0.17
C GLN A 93 4.56 22.36 0.67
N ALA A 94 3.62 21.62 0.08
CA ALA A 94 2.95 20.50 0.75
C ALA A 94 3.87 19.27 0.86
N LEU A 95 4.67 18.98 -0.18
CA LEU A 95 5.54 17.80 -0.24
C LEU A 95 6.84 17.95 0.53
N ALA A 96 7.38 19.16 0.69
CA ALA A 96 8.70 19.35 1.31
C ALA A 96 8.77 18.81 2.75
N PRO A 97 7.79 19.08 3.65
CA PRO A 97 7.78 18.48 4.99
C PRO A 97 7.60 16.95 4.97
N ILE A 98 6.76 16.46 4.05
CA ILE A 98 6.49 15.03 3.86
C ILE A 98 7.78 14.27 3.47
N LEU A 99 8.56 14.87 2.58
CA LEU A 99 9.82 14.34 2.09
C LEU A 99 11.02 14.74 2.98
N ARG A 100 10.77 15.44 4.10
CA ARG A 100 11.78 15.93 5.05
C ARG A 100 12.82 16.85 4.40
N LEU A 101 12.46 17.52 3.31
CA LEU A 101 13.31 18.45 2.57
C LEU A 101 13.50 19.79 3.28
N ASP A 102 12.67 20.08 4.27
CA ASP A 102 12.73 21.25 5.16
C ASP A 102 13.61 21.04 6.40
N ALA A 103 14.14 19.83 6.62
CA ALA A 103 15.10 19.54 7.68
C ALA A 103 16.50 20.11 7.37
N ASP A 104 17.26 20.46 8.42
CA ASP A 104 18.64 20.95 8.27
C ASP A 104 19.55 19.91 7.58
N ASP A 105 19.33 18.61 7.86
CA ASP A 105 19.97 17.48 7.19
C ASP A 105 18.89 16.45 6.81
N PRO A 106 18.32 16.53 5.59
CA PRO A 106 17.28 15.60 5.13
C PRO A 106 17.73 14.14 5.14
N VAL A 107 19.02 13.87 4.88
CA VAL A 107 19.55 12.51 4.88
C VAL A 107 19.55 11.94 6.29
N GLN A 108 19.96 12.72 7.28
CA GLN A 108 19.93 12.31 8.67
C GLN A 108 18.49 12.15 9.18
N ALA A 109 17.58 13.07 8.83
CA ALA A 109 16.16 12.97 9.17
C ALA A 109 15.53 11.68 8.63
N TRP A 110 15.86 11.30 7.38
CA TRP A 110 15.42 10.03 6.80
C TRP A 110 16.00 8.82 7.52
N ARG A 111 17.29 8.83 7.89
CA ARG A 111 17.91 7.73 8.66
C ARG A 111 17.25 7.52 10.01
N GLU A 112 16.99 8.60 10.74
CA GLU A 112 16.33 8.53 12.05
C GLU A 112 14.89 8.03 11.93
N HIS A 113 14.19 8.49 10.90
CA HIS A 113 12.83 8.06 10.61
C HIS A 113 12.75 6.56 10.27
N VAL A 114 13.60 6.10 9.35
CA VAL A 114 13.67 4.67 8.98
C VAL A 114 14.02 3.82 10.19
N ALA A 115 15.01 4.21 11.00
CA ALA A 115 15.36 3.49 12.22
C ALA A 115 14.19 3.40 13.22
N ARG A 116 13.34 4.43 13.28
CA ARG A 116 12.12 4.42 14.10
C ARG A 116 11.09 3.42 13.55
N LEU A 117 10.86 3.37 12.24
CA LEU A 117 9.96 2.39 11.62
C LEU A 117 10.47 0.96 11.80
N GLU A 118 11.77 0.73 11.61
CA GLU A 118 12.41 -0.57 11.88
C GLU A 118 12.24 -0.99 13.35
N GLY A 119 12.43 -0.05 14.29
CA GLY A 119 12.20 -0.31 15.72
C GLY A 119 10.75 -0.70 16.03
N ARG A 120 9.77 -0.04 15.40
CA ARG A 120 8.34 -0.38 15.52
C ARG A 120 8.04 -1.78 14.96
N ALA A 121 8.57 -2.08 13.78
CA ALA A 121 8.42 -3.39 13.14
C ALA A 121 9.06 -4.50 13.98
N LEU A 122 10.24 -4.26 14.57
CA LEU A 122 10.89 -5.19 15.50
C LEU A 122 10.05 -5.45 16.75
N ALA A 123 9.52 -4.41 17.39
CA ALA A 123 8.65 -4.55 18.56
C ALA A 123 7.39 -5.37 18.25
N LEU A 124 6.78 -5.18 17.07
CA LEU A 124 5.66 -6.00 16.61
C LEU A 124 6.07 -7.47 16.37
N ASN A 125 7.22 -7.68 15.74
CA ASN A 125 7.76 -9.01 15.47
C ASN A 125 8.08 -9.80 16.74
N GLU A 126 8.59 -9.15 17.79
CA GLU A 126 8.90 -9.78 19.08
C GLU A 126 7.64 -10.27 19.82
N ARG A 127 6.49 -9.64 19.57
CA ARG A 127 5.20 -9.99 20.20
C ARG A 127 4.53 -11.20 19.56
N GLU A 128 4.90 -11.52 18.31
CA GLU A 128 4.31 -12.62 17.52
C GLU A 128 2.78 -12.61 17.57
N PHE A 129 2.17 -11.42 17.36
CA PHE A 129 0.72 -11.26 17.46
C PHE A 129 -0.02 -12.23 16.54
N SER A 130 -1.09 -12.83 17.04
CA SER A 130 -1.96 -13.73 16.28
C SER A 130 -2.98 -13.00 15.41
N ALA A 131 -3.26 -11.74 15.74
CA ALA A 131 -4.14 -10.83 15.02
C ALA A 131 -3.86 -9.37 15.41
N VAL A 132 -4.34 -8.43 14.60
CA VAL A 132 -4.48 -7.01 14.93
C VAL A 132 -5.97 -6.67 14.95
N ARG A 133 -6.42 -5.85 15.90
CA ARG A 133 -7.81 -5.39 16.01
C ARG A 133 -7.90 -3.87 15.95
N PHE A 134 -8.75 -3.37 15.05
CA PHE A 134 -9.08 -1.96 14.88
C PHE A 134 -10.44 -1.68 15.51
N ILE A 135 -10.54 -0.64 16.34
CA ILE A 135 -11.76 -0.29 17.09
C ILE A 135 -11.99 1.22 17.01
N GLY A 136 -13.13 1.63 16.44
CA GLY A 136 -13.52 3.04 16.30
C GLY A 136 -14.95 3.21 15.76
N PRO A 137 -15.37 4.44 15.44
CA PRO A 137 -16.70 4.70 14.88
C PRO A 137 -16.95 3.96 13.56
N GLY A 138 -17.84 2.96 13.59
CA GLY A 138 -18.14 2.13 12.42
C GLY A 138 -17.07 1.08 12.08
N THR A 139 -16.07 0.90 12.95
CA THR A 139 -14.99 -0.07 12.78
C THR A 139 -14.85 -0.94 14.03
N ASP A 140 -15.02 -2.25 13.86
CA ASP A 140 -14.60 -3.29 14.79
C ASP A 140 -14.14 -4.45 13.91
N LEU A 141 -12.86 -4.41 13.53
CA LEU A 141 -12.26 -5.32 12.56
C LEU A 141 -11.12 -6.09 13.25
N THR A 142 -11.16 -7.41 13.20
CA THR A 142 -10.04 -8.27 13.62
C THR A 142 -9.41 -8.89 12.39
N VAL A 143 -8.10 -8.68 12.22
CA VAL A 143 -7.28 -9.16 11.11
C VAL A 143 -6.26 -10.15 11.67
N GLY A 144 -6.50 -11.45 11.45
CA GLY A 144 -5.58 -12.52 11.80
C GLY A 144 -4.29 -12.45 10.99
N LEU A 145 -3.17 -12.86 11.60
CA LEU A 145 -1.86 -12.86 10.95
C LEU A 145 -1.39 -14.29 10.69
N ILE A 146 -0.64 -14.48 9.60
CA ILE A 146 -0.03 -15.77 9.25
C ILE A 146 1.01 -16.13 10.34
N PRO A 147 1.03 -17.37 10.85
CA PRO A 147 2.08 -17.79 11.79
C PRO A 147 3.48 -17.59 11.19
N GLY A 148 4.36 -16.90 11.92
CA GLY A 148 5.71 -16.58 11.45
C GLY A 148 5.82 -15.40 10.49
N HIS A 149 4.74 -14.63 10.29
CA HIS A 149 4.77 -13.36 9.56
C HIS A 149 5.85 -12.41 10.11
N ARG A 150 6.25 -11.46 9.26
CA ARG A 150 7.17 -10.38 9.60
C ARG A 150 6.54 -9.04 9.28
N TRP A 151 6.59 -8.15 10.26
CA TRP A 151 6.41 -6.73 10.06
C TRP A 151 7.67 -6.14 9.47
N LEU A 152 7.50 -5.32 8.43
CA LEU A 152 8.55 -4.54 7.78
C LEU A 152 8.22 -3.05 7.91
N GLY A 153 9.24 -2.19 7.83
CA GLY A 153 9.07 -0.74 7.90
C GLY A 153 10.20 -0.01 7.19
N GLY A 154 9.85 0.85 6.23
CA GLY A 154 10.75 1.79 5.56
C GLY A 154 11.80 1.22 4.61
N VAL A 155 12.22 -0.03 4.77
CA VAL A 155 13.29 -0.65 3.96
C VAL A 155 12.89 -2.01 3.41
N PHE A 156 13.36 -2.29 2.19
CA PHE A 156 13.29 -3.62 1.62
C PHE A 156 14.68 -4.26 1.58
N PRO A 157 14.77 -5.58 1.81
CA PRO A 157 16.03 -6.29 1.72
C PRO A 157 16.52 -6.33 0.27
N THR A 158 17.74 -5.86 0.05
CA THR A 158 18.45 -5.99 -1.24
C THR A 158 19.51 -7.09 -1.11
N THR A 159 19.79 -7.79 -2.21
CA THR A 159 20.80 -8.86 -2.24
C THR A 159 22.23 -8.33 -2.40
N TRP A 160 22.37 -7.01 -2.62
CA TRP A 160 23.64 -6.34 -2.86
C TRP A 160 23.51 -4.82 -2.61
N GLY A 161 24.65 -4.15 -2.41
CA GLY A 161 24.69 -2.69 -2.30
C GLY A 161 24.10 -2.14 -0.98
N PRO A 162 23.89 -0.82 -0.90
CA PRO A 162 23.23 -0.21 0.26
C PRO A 162 21.75 -0.59 0.31
N VAL A 163 21.20 -0.62 1.52
CA VAL A 163 19.75 -0.77 1.77
C VAL A 163 19.03 0.44 1.18
N ALA A 164 17.98 0.19 0.39
CA ALA A 164 17.18 1.23 -0.23
C ALA A 164 15.91 1.50 0.59
N VAL A 165 15.57 2.78 0.71
CA VAL A 165 14.23 3.22 1.10
C VAL A 165 13.39 3.19 -0.19
N VAL A 166 12.44 2.27 -0.28
CA VAL A 166 11.74 2.01 -1.54
C VAL A 166 10.64 3.03 -1.83
N ASN A 167 9.97 3.52 -0.79
CA ASN A 167 8.90 4.49 -0.90
C ASN A 167 9.34 5.80 -0.21
N LEU A 168 9.30 6.90 -0.94
CA LEU A 168 9.49 8.24 -0.38
C LEU A 168 8.27 9.09 -0.73
N PRO A 169 7.39 9.43 0.24
CA PRO A 169 7.53 9.12 1.65
C PRO A 169 7.21 7.65 1.97
N THR A 170 7.53 7.24 3.20
CA THR A 170 7.00 6.03 3.84
C THR A 170 6.83 6.34 5.32
N GLU A 171 5.72 5.97 5.92
CA GLU A 171 5.35 6.22 7.32
C GLU A 171 4.79 4.97 8.01
N GLU A 172 4.71 3.86 7.27
CA GLU A 172 4.05 2.63 7.69
C GLU A 172 5.00 1.57 8.24
N VAL A 173 4.40 0.67 9.03
CA VAL A 173 4.88 -0.70 9.19
C VAL A 173 3.78 -1.67 8.76
N PHE A 174 4.11 -2.67 7.95
CA PHE A 174 3.11 -3.51 7.30
C PHE A 174 3.46 -5.00 7.37
N THR A 175 2.44 -5.84 7.17
CA THR A 175 2.61 -7.30 7.05
C THR A 175 1.46 -7.95 6.27
N THR A 176 1.65 -9.20 5.86
CA THR A 176 0.60 -10.03 5.23
C THR A 176 -0.32 -10.66 6.30
N PRO A 177 -1.64 -10.42 6.24
CA PRO A 177 -2.62 -11.09 7.08
C PRO A 177 -2.92 -12.52 6.58
N ASP A 178 -3.56 -13.32 7.44
CA ASP A 178 -4.12 -14.60 7.02
C ASP A 178 -5.48 -14.36 6.35
N ARG A 179 -5.56 -14.67 5.04
CA ARG A 179 -6.74 -14.47 4.19
C ARG A 179 -8.01 -15.17 4.69
N HIS A 180 -7.89 -16.14 5.61
CA HIS A 180 -9.01 -16.90 6.15
C HIS A 180 -9.51 -16.34 7.48
N ARG A 181 -8.78 -15.40 8.10
CA ARG A 181 -9.00 -14.96 9.48
C ARG A 181 -9.25 -13.46 9.57
N VAL A 182 -10.20 -12.95 8.80
CA VAL A 182 -10.67 -11.55 8.91
C VAL A 182 -12.14 -11.54 9.27
N GLU A 183 -12.49 -10.83 10.34
CA GLU A 183 -13.83 -10.81 10.90
C GLU A 183 -14.19 -9.39 11.34
N GLY A 184 -15.44 -8.98 11.07
CA GLY A 184 -16.01 -7.75 11.61
C GLY A 184 -16.35 -6.71 10.56
N THR A 185 -16.42 -5.44 10.94
CA THR A 185 -16.80 -4.32 10.06
C THR A 185 -15.73 -3.25 10.07
N VAL A 186 -15.50 -2.63 8.93
CA VAL A 186 -14.55 -1.52 8.79
C VAL A 186 -15.16 -0.41 7.97
N ARG A 187 -14.96 0.83 8.44
CA ARG A 187 -15.28 2.06 7.72
C ARG A 187 -14.00 2.75 7.32
N MET A 188 -13.88 3.08 6.04
CA MET A 188 -12.74 3.81 5.52
C MET A 188 -12.82 5.26 5.99
N THR A 189 -11.68 5.78 6.41
CA THR A 189 -11.56 7.13 7.00
C THR A 189 -11.17 8.18 5.97
N LYS A 190 -10.77 7.75 4.77
CA LYS A 190 -10.50 8.60 3.61
C LYS A 190 -11.21 8.08 2.36
N PRO A 191 -11.46 8.95 1.35
CA PRO A 191 -11.86 8.50 0.03
C PRO A 191 -10.85 7.51 -0.55
N VAL A 192 -11.33 6.51 -1.30
CA VAL A 192 -10.50 5.51 -1.96
C VAL A 192 -10.52 5.75 -3.46
N LEU A 193 -9.37 6.06 -4.04
CA LEU A 193 -9.22 6.15 -5.49
C LEU A 193 -8.98 4.75 -6.04
N MET A 194 -9.98 4.21 -6.75
CA MET A 194 -9.90 2.88 -7.34
C MET A 194 -8.94 2.84 -8.53
N THR A 195 -8.30 1.69 -8.73
CA THR A 195 -7.66 1.34 -10.01
C THR A 195 -8.69 1.48 -11.14
N GLY A 196 -8.52 2.50 -12.00
CA GLY A 196 -9.50 2.90 -13.02
C GLY A 196 -10.14 4.28 -12.82
N GLY A 197 -9.81 4.99 -11.73
CA GLY A 197 -10.09 6.41 -11.55
C GLY A 197 -11.40 6.75 -10.82
N ALA A 198 -12.19 5.75 -10.41
CA ALA A 198 -13.39 6.00 -9.61
C ALA A 198 -13.02 6.38 -8.17
N LEU A 199 -13.46 7.56 -7.71
CA LEU A 199 -13.30 7.98 -6.32
C LEU A 199 -14.49 7.47 -5.48
N VAL A 200 -14.22 6.62 -4.49
CA VAL A 200 -15.23 6.02 -3.61
C VAL A 200 -15.20 6.76 -2.28
N GLU A 201 -16.35 7.27 -1.84
CA GLU A 201 -16.50 7.98 -0.57
C GLU A 201 -17.36 7.20 0.42
N GLY A 202 -16.98 7.22 1.70
CA GLY A 202 -17.74 6.59 2.78
C GLY A 202 -17.80 5.07 2.68
N LEU A 203 -16.78 4.42 2.13
CA LEU A 203 -16.71 2.96 1.99
C LEU A 203 -16.83 2.26 3.35
N ARG A 204 -17.65 1.21 3.40
CA ARG A 204 -17.89 0.34 4.54
C ARG A 204 -17.88 -1.11 4.04
N LEU A 205 -17.06 -1.95 4.68
CA LEU A 205 -16.96 -3.37 4.36
C LEU A 205 -17.27 -4.23 5.59
N ARG A 206 -17.92 -5.37 5.37
CA ARG A 206 -18.10 -6.40 6.41
C ARG A 206 -17.40 -7.68 5.99
N PHE A 207 -16.59 -8.23 6.89
CA PHE A 207 -15.83 -9.45 6.70
C PHE A 207 -16.39 -10.60 7.54
N GLU A 208 -16.49 -11.77 6.92
CA GLU A 208 -16.77 -13.05 7.57
C GLU A 208 -15.88 -14.14 6.96
N GLY A 209 -15.23 -14.97 7.77
CA GLY A 209 -14.37 -16.05 7.30
C GLY A 209 -13.24 -15.59 6.37
N GLY A 210 -12.73 -14.38 6.62
CA GLY A 210 -11.69 -13.77 5.79
C GLY A 210 -12.18 -13.10 4.50
N ARG A 211 -13.49 -13.11 4.20
CA ARG A 211 -14.05 -12.59 2.96
C ARG A 211 -14.91 -11.36 3.20
N ALA A 212 -14.76 -10.33 2.36
CA ALA A 212 -15.70 -9.22 2.27
C ALA A 212 -17.04 -9.74 1.75
N VAL A 213 -18.03 -9.83 2.65
CA VAL A 213 -19.38 -10.36 2.37
C VAL A 213 -20.41 -9.25 2.14
N GLU A 214 -20.13 -8.02 2.60
CA GLU A 214 -20.95 -6.83 2.31
C GLU A 214 -20.07 -5.65 1.94
N VAL A 215 -20.58 -4.85 1.00
CA VAL A 215 -19.94 -3.63 0.46
C VAL A 215 -21.00 -2.53 0.39
N ASP A 216 -20.74 -1.43 1.07
CA ASP A 216 -21.56 -0.22 1.05
C ASP A 216 -20.67 1.02 0.89
N ALA A 217 -21.16 2.06 0.23
CA ALA A 217 -20.45 3.33 0.09
C ALA A 217 -21.44 4.46 -0.22
N ASP A 218 -21.08 5.70 0.11
CA ASP A 218 -21.90 6.86 -0.18
C ASP A 218 -21.87 7.17 -1.70
N THR A 219 -20.75 6.88 -2.36
CA THR A 219 -20.58 7.00 -3.82
C THR A 219 -19.81 5.80 -4.40
N ASN A 220 -20.09 5.45 -5.65
CA ASN A 220 -19.31 4.49 -6.44
C ASN A 220 -19.11 3.08 -5.84
N SER A 221 -20.04 2.58 -5.00
CA SER A 221 -19.97 1.23 -4.41
C SER A 221 -19.88 0.10 -5.46
N ASP A 222 -20.44 0.32 -6.65
CA ASP A 222 -20.42 -0.68 -7.73
C ASP A 222 -19.02 -0.92 -8.30
N ALA A 223 -18.14 0.10 -8.28
CA ALA A 223 -16.74 -0.05 -8.69
C ALA A 223 -16.01 -1.01 -7.73
N VAL A 224 -16.21 -0.86 -6.42
CA VAL A 224 -15.66 -1.77 -5.42
C VAL A 224 -16.19 -3.18 -5.63
N ARG A 225 -17.51 -3.36 -5.78
CA ARG A 225 -18.12 -4.68 -6.01
C ARG A 225 -17.56 -5.36 -7.27
N ALA A 226 -17.34 -4.60 -8.35
CA ALA A 226 -16.74 -5.12 -9.56
C ALA A 226 -15.30 -5.60 -9.33
N GLN A 227 -14.49 -4.83 -8.61
CA GLN A 227 -13.10 -5.21 -8.30
C GLN A 227 -13.04 -6.45 -7.39
N LEU A 228 -13.86 -6.52 -6.34
CA LEU A 228 -13.91 -7.69 -5.44
C LEU A 228 -14.42 -8.98 -6.11
N ALA A 229 -14.96 -8.87 -7.34
CA ALA A 229 -15.43 -9.99 -8.15
C ALA A 229 -14.42 -10.46 -9.22
N VAL A 230 -13.25 -9.83 -9.32
CA VAL A 230 -12.22 -10.17 -10.31
C VAL A 230 -11.75 -11.63 -10.15
N ASP A 231 -11.45 -12.03 -8.91
CA ASP A 231 -11.03 -13.40 -8.57
C ASP A 231 -11.40 -13.73 -7.11
N ASP A 232 -11.05 -14.94 -6.63
CA ASP A 232 -11.37 -15.35 -5.25
C ASP A 232 -10.61 -14.53 -4.20
N GLY A 233 -9.37 -14.14 -4.48
CA GLY A 233 -8.51 -13.37 -3.59
C GLY A 233 -8.88 -11.90 -3.51
N ALA A 234 -9.49 -11.33 -4.55
CA ALA A 234 -9.87 -9.93 -4.62
C ALA A 234 -10.80 -9.51 -3.48
N SER A 235 -11.58 -10.44 -2.93
CA SER A 235 -12.50 -10.22 -1.80
C SER A 235 -11.89 -10.47 -0.41
N ARG A 236 -10.58 -10.68 -0.32
CA ARG A 236 -9.86 -11.00 0.92
C ARG A 236 -8.68 -10.06 1.10
N LEU A 237 -8.21 -9.90 2.34
CA LEU A 237 -7.08 -9.02 2.62
C LEU A 237 -5.75 -9.66 2.21
N GLY A 238 -4.89 -8.85 1.60
CA GLY A 238 -3.49 -9.17 1.29
C GLY A 238 -2.49 -8.39 2.14
N GLU A 239 -2.95 -7.32 2.80
CA GLU A 239 -2.10 -6.47 3.63
C GLU A 239 -2.85 -5.85 4.80
N VAL A 240 -2.10 -5.63 5.89
CA VAL A 240 -2.45 -4.71 6.97
C VAL A 240 -1.24 -3.85 7.30
N ALA A 241 -1.45 -2.54 7.38
CA ALA A 241 -0.41 -1.56 7.62
C ALA A 241 -0.80 -0.57 8.71
N LEU A 242 0.19 -0.20 9.53
CA LEU A 242 0.03 0.68 10.68
C LEU A 242 0.80 1.98 10.49
N VAL A 243 0.06 3.07 10.51
CA VAL A 243 0.54 4.45 10.52
C VAL A 243 -0.21 5.20 11.61
N ASP A 244 0.52 5.97 12.42
CA ASP A 244 -0.02 6.82 13.48
C ASP A 244 -0.05 8.30 13.05
N GLY A 245 -0.69 9.14 13.86
CA GLY A 245 -0.87 10.58 13.61
C GLY A 245 0.41 11.42 13.58
N SER A 246 1.58 10.79 13.76
CA SER A 246 2.88 11.42 13.52
C SER A 246 3.23 11.59 12.04
N SER A 247 2.50 10.90 11.14
CA SER A 247 2.70 11.00 9.70
C SER A 247 2.53 12.44 9.20
N PRO A 248 3.56 13.05 8.57
CA PRO A 248 3.43 14.36 7.93
C PRO A 248 2.40 14.35 6.79
N VAL A 249 2.23 13.20 6.11
CA VAL A 249 1.20 13.04 5.08
C VAL A 249 -0.18 13.17 5.71
N GLY A 250 -0.43 12.47 6.81
CA GLY A 250 -1.68 12.56 7.56
C GLY A 250 -1.98 13.98 8.03
N GLN A 251 -0.96 14.65 8.60
CA GLN A 251 -1.05 16.01 9.12
C GLN A 251 -1.31 17.07 8.03
N SER A 252 -0.94 16.80 6.78
CA SER A 252 -1.23 17.71 5.66
C SER A 252 -2.74 17.91 5.45
N GLY A 253 -3.56 16.91 5.79
CA GLY A 253 -5.00 16.90 5.53
C GLY A 253 -5.37 16.83 4.04
N ILE A 254 -4.40 16.63 3.15
CA ILE A 254 -4.60 16.54 1.70
C ILE A 254 -4.88 15.08 1.32
N VAL A 255 -5.80 14.88 0.38
CA VAL A 255 -5.95 13.62 -0.37
C VAL A 255 -5.27 13.83 -1.71
N PHE A 256 -4.13 13.19 -1.92
CA PHE A 256 -3.24 13.47 -3.05
C PHE A 256 -3.73 12.84 -4.36
N GLY A 257 -4.59 11.81 -4.26
CA GLY A 257 -4.97 10.99 -5.40
C GLY A 257 -3.73 10.29 -5.98
N ASP A 258 -2.83 9.89 -5.10
CA ASP A 258 -1.55 9.24 -5.38
C ASP A 258 -1.32 8.22 -4.27
N ILE A 259 -1.33 6.92 -4.62
CA ILE A 259 -1.39 5.84 -3.64
C ILE A 259 -0.19 5.86 -2.71
N LEU A 260 1.02 6.10 -3.25
CA LEU A 260 2.26 6.24 -2.47
C LEU A 260 2.12 7.26 -1.32
N LEU A 261 1.42 8.37 -1.56
CA LEU A 261 1.17 9.36 -0.54
C LEU A 261 0.02 8.92 0.36
N ASP A 262 -1.14 8.65 -0.21
CA ASP A 262 -2.38 8.46 0.55
C ASP A 262 -2.33 7.25 1.51
N GLU A 263 -1.62 6.17 1.15
CA GLU A 263 -1.37 4.99 2.02
C GLU A 263 -0.56 5.38 3.28
N ASN A 264 0.40 6.29 3.13
CA ASN A 264 1.30 6.72 4.20
C ASN A 264 0.68 7.79 5.11
N ALA A 265 -0.60 8.10 4.93
CA ALA A 265 -1.29 9.13 5.69
C ALA A 265 -1.93 8.61 6.98
N THR A 266 -2.32 7.35 7.03
CA THR A 266 -2.92 6.68 8.20
C THR A 266 -2.97 5.17 7.96
N SER A 267 -3.13 4.37 9.02
CA SER A 267 -3.24 2.91 8.91
C SER A 267 -4.25 2.47 7.83
N HIS A 268 -3.90 1.45 7.06
CA HIS A 268 -4.71 0.93 5.95
C HIS A 268 -4.76 -0.61 5.94
N VAL A 269 -5.67 -1.13 5.12
CA VAL A 269 -5.70 -2.53 4.71
C VAL A 269 -5.77 -2.57 3.19
N ALA A 270 -5.18 -3.60 2.59
CA ALA A 270 -5.33 -3.86 1.16
C ALA A 270 -6.09 -5.15 0.93
N TRP A 271 -7.06 -5.14 0.02
CA TRP A 271 -7.63 -6.38 -0.52
C TRP A 271 -6.90 -6.84 -1.77
N GLY A 272 -6.90 -8.15 -2.00
CA GLY A 272 -6.19 -8.78 -3.09
C GLY A 272 -4.80 -9.28 -2.71
N HIS A 273 -3.84 -9.16 -3.63
CA HIS A 273 -2.55 -9.84 -3.60
C HIS A 273 -1.73 -9.48 -2.37
N ALA A 274 -1.12 -10.47 -1.72
CA ALA A 274 -0.29 -10.29 -0.54
C ALA A 274 1.20 -10.13 -0.86
N TYR A 275 2.00 -9.63 0.08
CA TYR A 275 3.44 -9.43 -0.11
C TYR A 275 4.29 -10.59 0.45
N GLU A 276 4.91 -11.37 -0.44
CA GLU A 276 5.72 -12.55 -0.09
C GLU A 276 6.87 -12.24 0.88
N VAL A 277 7.45 -11.04 0.78
CA VAL A 277 8.60 -10.60 1.61
C VAL A 277 8.29 -10.60 3.11
N THR A 278 7.01 -10.50 3.49
CA THR A 278 6.55 -10.50 4.89
C THR A 278 6.23 -11.91 5.41
N VAL A 279 6.39 -12.96 4.60
CA VAL A 279 6.08 -14.36 4.96
C VAL A 279 7.32 -15.24 4.74
N PRO A 280 8.28 -15.26 5.68
CA PRO A 280 9.47 -16.09 5.55
C PRO A 280 9.15 -17.57 5.36
N GLY A 281 9.78 -18.19 4.36
CA GLY A 281 9.57 -19.60 4.06
C GLY A 281 8.27 -19.88 3.30
N LEU A 282 7.65 -18.86 2.70
CA LEU A 282 6.53 -19.04 1.77
C LEU A 282 6.89 -20.09 0.70
N PRO A 283 6.05 -21.12 0.50
CA PRO A 283 6.32 -22.17 -0.48
C PRO A 283 6.16 -21.64 -1.91
N GLY A 284 6.82 -22.28 -2.87
CA GLY A 284 6.69 -21.92 -4.29
C GLY A 284 5.39 -22.40 -4.94
N GLU A 285 4.69 -23.36 -4.35
CA GLU A 285 3.41 -23.84 -4.89
C GLU A 285 2.25 -22.94 -4.42
N LYS A 286 1.55 -22.29 -5.36
CA LYS A 286 0.39 -21.42 -5.08
C LYS A 286 -0.66 -22.06 -4.17
N ALA A 287 -1.01 -23.32 -4.42
CA ALA A 287 -2.00 -24.03 -3.61
C ALA A 287 -1.53 -24.24 -2.15
N GLU A 288 -0.22 -24.32 -1.91
CA GLU A 288 0.35 -24.39 -0.56
C GLU A 288 0.37 -23.01 0.10
N GLN A 289 0.69 -21.96 -0.65
CA GLN A 289 0.60 -20.57 -0.18
C GLN A 289 -0.80 -20.26 0.35
N GLU A 290 -1.84 -20.57 -0.43
CA GLU A 290 -3.24 -20.35 -0.04
C GLU A 290 -3.64 -21.14 1.21
N ARG A 291 -3.14 -22.38 1.36
CA ARG A 291 -3.37 -23.21 2.56
C ARG A 291 -2.73 -22.60 3.81
N LEU A 292 -1.61 -21.89 3.68
CA LEU A 292 -0.95 -21.17 4.76
C LEU A 292 -1.60 -19.82 5.10
N GLY A 293 -2.61 -19.40 4.33
CA GLY A 293 -3.31 -18.13 4.52
C GLY A 293 -2.82 -17.00 3.63
N PHE A 294 -1.85 -17.24 2.74
CA PHE A 294 -1.38 -16.23 1.79
C PHE A 294 -2.43 -15.94 0.70
N ASN A 295 -2.70 -14.67 0.41
CA ASN A 295 -3.71 -14.28 -0.57
C ASN A 295 -3.09 -14.06 -1.96
N LEU A 296 -3.61 -14.78 -2.96
CA LEU A 296 -3.26 -14.62 -4.36
C LEU A 296 -4.41 -13.96 -5.10
N SER A 297 -4.12 -12.88 -5.81
CA SER A 297 -5.10 -12.14 -6.62
C SER A 297 -4.39 -11.36 -7.74
N ASP A 298 -5.16 -10.95 -8.75
CA ASP A 298 -4.73 -10.05 -9.82
C ASP A 298 -4.93 -8.58 -9.46
N VAL A 299 -5.56 -8.27 -8.32
CA VAL A 299 -5.71 -6.91 -7.79
C VAL A 299 -4.95 -6.74 -6.49
N HIS A 300 -4.56 -5.51 -6.18
CA HIS A 300 -4.11 -5.07 -4.86
C HIS A 300 -4.60 -3.63 -4.71
N GLN A 301 -5.35 -3.35 -3.65
CA GLN A 301 -5.98 -2.04 -3.47
C GLN A 301 -6.01 -1.64 -2.00
N ASP A 302 -5.28 -0.58 -1.70
CA ASP A 302 -5.21 0.05 -0.39
C ASP A 302 -6.46 0.86 -0.09
N ALA A 303 -6.87 0.79 1.18
CA ALA A 303 -7.92 1.64 1.72
C ALA A 303 -7.63 2.00 3.18
N MET A 304 -7.63 3.31 3.45
CA MET A 304 -7.27 3.89 4.74
C MET A 304 -8.38 3.71 5.77
N ILE A 305 -8.04 3.18 6.94
CA ILE A 305 -8.98 2.80 8.02
C ILE A 305 -8.62 3.40 9.39
N GLY A 306 -7.41 3.96 9.53
CA GLY A 306 -6.95 4.56 10.79
C GLY A 306 -7.42 6.00 10.99
N GLY A 307 -6.91 6.63 12.04
CA GLY A 307 -7.15 8.03 12.39
C GLY A 307 -7.42 8.21 13.88
N PRO A 308 -7.70 9.45 14.34
CA PRO A 308 -7.74 9.78 15.76
C PRO A 308 -8.77 9.04 16.61
N GLU A 309 -9.84 8.54 16.00
CA GLU A 309 -10.92 7.81 16.67
C GLU A 309 -10.77 6.28 16.54
N VAL A 310 -9.70 5.79 15.91
CA VAL A 310 -9.46 4.37 15.67
C VAL A 310 -8.27 3.91 16.52
N ASN A 311 -8.56 3.04 17.49
CA ASN A 311 -7.56 2.39 18.31
C ASN A 311 -7.12 1.06 17.68
N VAL A 312 -5.86 0.69 17.90
CA VAL A 312 -5.28 -0.56 17.38
C VAL A 312 -4.71 -1.40 18.51
N ASP A 313 -5.13 -2.66 18.57
CA ASP A 313 -4.62 -3.69 19.48
C ASP A 313 -3.91 -4.81 18.73
N GLY A 314 -2.76 -5.24 19.24
CA GLY A 314 -2.18 -6.54 18.90
C GLY A 314 -2.79 -7.60 19.80
N ILE A 315 -3.21 -8.72 19.23
CA ILE A 315 -3.80 -9.84 19.97
C ILE A 315 -2.75 -10.95 20.09
N GLU A 316 -2.25 -11.19 21.29
CA GLU A 316 -1.29 -12.26 21.57
C GLU A 316 -1.90 -13.65 21.26
N PRO A 317 -1.10 -14.71 21.03
CA PRO A 317 -1.62 -16.07 20.79
C PRO A 317 -2.56 -16.60 21.88
N GLY A 318 -2.44 -16.10 23.12
CA GLY A 318 -3.33 -16.42 24.24
C GLY A 318 -4.63 -15.61 24.29
N GLY A 319 -4.84 -14.68 23.35
CA GLY A 319 -6.02 -13.82 23.25
C GLY A 319 -5.94 -12.51 24.05
N ALA A 320 -4.82 -12.24 24.72
CA ALA A 320 -4.62 -10.97 25.42
C ALA A 320 -4.45 -9.83 24.41
N ALA A 321 -5.15 -8.72 24.62
CA ALA A 321 -5.02 -7.52 23.82
C ALA A 321 -3.91 -6.61 24.38
N VAL A 322 -2.98 -6.20 23.53
CA VAL A 322 -1.88 -5.29 23.82
C VAL A 322 -2.08 -4.02 23.00
N PRO A 323 -2.18 -2.84 23.63
CA PRO A 323 -2.30 -1.58 22.92
C PRO A 323 -1.13 -1.33 21.97
N VAL A 324 -1.43 -0.97 20.71
CA VAL A 324 -0.43 -0.59 19.69
C VAL A 324 -0.57 0.88 19.31
N ILE A 325 -1.77 1.33 18.96
CA ILE A 325 -2.08 2.74 18.70
C ILE A 325 -3.27 3.15 19.59
N ARG A 326 -3.15 4.32 20.21
CA ARG A 326 -4.20 4.96 21.02
C ARG A 326 -4.25 6.44 20.74
N ASP A 327 -5.45 6.96 20.48
CA ASP A 327 -5.66 8.38 20.19
C ASP A 327 -4.69 8.89 19.10
N ASP A 328 -4.53 8.09 18.05
CA ASP A 328 -3.57 8.29 16.94
C ASP A 328 -2.07 8.28 17.32
N ALA A 329 -1.70 7.85 18.52
CA ALA A 329 -0.31 7.77 18.96
C ALA A 329 0.15 6.32 19.09
N TRP A 330 1.36 6.03 18.59
CA TRP A 330 2.01 4.76 18.85
C TRP A 330 2.36 4.59 20.33
N VAL A 331 1.85 3.53 20.96
CA VAL A 331 2.04 3.24 22.39
C VAL A 331 2.72 1.90 22.66
N LEU A 332 2.94 1.06 21.63
CA LEU A 332 3.67 -0.19 21.78
C LEU A 332 5.15 0.10 22.07
N SER A 333 5.61 -0.38 23.22
CA SER A 333 7.01 -0.41 23.64
C SER A 333 7.72 -1.68 23.21
#